data_AF-A0A6P2D6N9-F1
#
_entry.id   AF-A0A6P2D6N9-F1
#
_cell.length_a   1.000
_cell.length_b   1.000
_cell.length_c   1.000
_cell.angle_alpha   90.00
_cell.angle_beta   90.00
_cell.angle_gamma   90.00
#
_symmetry.space_group_name_H-M   'P 1'
#
loop_
_entity.id
_entity.type
_entity.pdbx_description
1 polymer ?
#
loop_
_entity_poly.entity_id
_entity_poly.type
_entity_poly.pdbx_seq_one_letter_code
_entity_poly.pdbx_strand_id
1 'polypeptide(L)'
;MLYLLHGIGGDENEWPKGGAIAVLDNLYADKKPVPMIVVMPNGRAQPNDRAEGDVFRTAPAFAQFEGDLLKDLIPFVEKTYPVKTDRESRALAGLSMGGGQSLNFGLGNLDTFAWVGGFSSAPNTKKPEELIKDDAAKKLKLLYVACGDKDGLMRVSEGVHKMLDEKKVPHVWRVIPGGAHDFKVWKSDLYHFSQLIFQESGQKTPERKDEPKAEKKEPTDEGKPSATNLMSSQYPKVHADGRATFRFKAPDAKKVQVFTNYGLGPRGHWDMTKGADGVWSLTSPPILPGFHYYGFLVDGVFVNDPGTDTFFGTSKPTSGIEIPEKGVDFFHAKDVPHGEVRSKWYTSKVTGQTRHIQVYTPPGYDDSKQKYPVLYLQHGGGEDETGWVKQGHMNFILDNLIAEKKAVPMVVVMEKGYASKAGEQPSAPGRGFRGGRSRTW
;
A
#
# COMPACT_ATOMS: atom_id res chain seq x y z
N MET A 1 16.63 17.98 1.48
CA MET A 1 15.60 18.68 2.28
C MET A 1 14.25 18.49 1.62
N LEU A 2 13.26 18.01 2.35
CA LEU A 2 11.87 17.92 1.89
C LEU A 2 11.02 18.98 2.59
N TYR A 3 10.43 19.89 1.84
CA TYR A 3 9.38 20.79 2.33
C TYR A 3 8.02 20.12 2.11
N LEU A 4 7.26 19.90 3.18
CA LEU A 4 6.04 19.11 3.19
C LEU A 4 4.83 19.97 3.62
N LEU A 5 4.02 20.37 2.65
CA LEU A 5 2.96 21.37 2.78
C LEU A 5 1.61 20.74 3.16
N HIS A 6 0.88 21.43 4.02
CA HIS A 6 -0.41 21.00 4.58
C HIS A 6 -1.61 21.49 3.73
N GLY A 7 -2.81 20.96 3.99
CA GLY A 7 -4.07 21.29 3.33
C GLY A 7 -4.78 22.53 3.90
N ILE A 8 -5.90 22.93 3.30
CA ILE A 8 -6.56 24.23 3.58
C ILE A 8 -7.00 24.44 5.04
N GLY A 9 -7.33 23.36 5.75
CA GLY A 9 -7.72 23.39 7.17
C GLY A 9 -6.60 23.04 8.13
N GLY A 10 -5.38 22.82 7.64
CA GLY A 10 -4.24 22.38 8.41
C GLY A 10 -3.32 23.50 8.91
N ASP A 11 -2.24 23.07 9.53
CA ASP A 11 -1.13 23.87 10.03
C ASP A 11 0.16 23.03 10.02
N GLU A 12 1.25 23.53 10.61
CA GLU A 12 2.53 22.82 10.75
C GLU A 12 2.42 21.46 11.46
N ASN A 13 1.33 21.20 12.17
CA ASN A 13 1.07 19.97 12.90
C ASN A 13 0.19 18.97 12.14
N GLU A 14 -0.35 19.32 10.97
CA GLU A 14 -1.24 18.42 10.21
C GLU A 14 -0.53 17.12 9.80
N TRP A 15 0.71 17.22 9.30
CA TRP A 15 1.51 16.04 8.94
C TRP A 15 1.97 15.22 10.16
N PRO A 16 2.51 15.81 11.25
CA PRO A 16 2.81 15.09 12.48
C PRO A 16 1.60 14.35 13.05
N LYS A 17 0.44 15.02 13.20
CA LYS A 17 -0.81 14.41 13.69
C LYS A 17 -1.35 13.36 12.72
N GLY A 18 -1.10 13.55 11.42
CA GLY A 18 -1.41 12.64 10.34
C GLY A 18 -0.53 11.38 10.27
N GLY A 19 0.51 11.29 11.11
CA GLY A 19 1.40 10.13 11.21
C GLY A 19 2.62 10.18 10.29
N ALA A 20 3.01 11.34 9.76
CA ALA A 20 4.19 11.50 8.91
C ALA A 20 5.48 11.04 9.61
N ILE A 21 5.61 11.32 10.91
CA ILE A 21 6.77 10.92 11.72
C ILE A 21 6.92 9.39 11.70
N ALA A 22 5.85 8.66 12.00
CA ALA A 22 5.87 7.20 11.99
C ALA A 22 6.15 6.62 10.59
N VAL A 23 5.63 7.25 9.53
CA VAL A 23 5.93 6.83 8.14
C VAL A 23 7.43 6.94 7.85
N LEU A 24 8.04 8.08 8.20
CA LEU A 24 9.46 8.34 7.95
C LEU A 24 10.37 7.52 8.85
N ASP A 25 10.05 7.38 10.14
CA ASP A 25 10.82 6.56 11.08
C ASP A 25 10.86 5.09 10.65
N ASN A 26 9.73 4.53 10.22
CA ASN A 26 9.68 3.17 9.70
C ASN A 26 10.50 3.04 8.41
N LEU A 27 10.42 4.02 7.51
CA LEU A 27 11.23 4.05 6.31
C LEU A 27 12.74 4.12 6.62
N TYR A 28 13.14 4.90 7.62
CA TYR A 28 14.54 4.99 8.07
C TYR A 28 15.02 3.72 8.76
N ALA A 29 14.18 3.08 9.58
CA ALA A 29 14.46 1.78 10.16
C ALA A 29 14.73 0.72 9.07
N ASP A 30 13.95 0.79 7.99
CA ASP A 30 14.10 -0.07 6.80
C ASP A 30 15.25 0.34 5.86
N LYS A 31 15.92 1.48 6.12
CA LYS A 31 16.98 2.06 5.27
C LYS A 31 16.56 2.29 3.82
N LYS A 32 15.28 2.64 3.59
CA LYS A 32 14.70 2.83 2.25
C LYS A 32 14.94 4.22 1.65
N PRO A 33 14.77 5.34 2.38
CA PRO A 33 14.97 6.67 1.83
C PRO A 33 16.42 7.15 2.06
N VAL A 34 16.87 8.08 1.22
CA VAL A 34 18.05 8.89 1.53
C VAL A 34 17.75 9.75 2.78
N PRO A 35 18.61 9.73 3.83
CA PRO A 35 18.44 10.58 5.00
C PRO A 35 18.22 12.05 4.64
N MET A 36 17.15 12.65 5.17
CA MET A 36 16.76 14.01 4.83
C MET A 36 16.17 14.76 6.03
N ILE A 37 16.36 16.08 6.03
CA ILE A 37 15.58 17.00 6.86
C ILE A 37 14.22 17.21 6.21
N VAL A 38 13.14 17.07 6.99
CA VAL A 38 11.77 17.35 6.58
C VAL A 38 11.27 18.60 7.30
N VAL A 39 10.88 19.60 6.53
CA VAL A 39 10.37 20.89 7.00
C VAL A 39 8.86 20.89 6.76
N MET A 40 8.07 21.07 7.82
CA MET A 40 6.60 21.06 7.78
C MET A 40 6.08 22.44 8.20
N PRO A 41 6.10 23.46 7.32
CA PRO A 41 5.72 24.82 7.68
C PRO A 41 4.20 24.99 7.70
N ASN A 42 3.72 26.05 8.37
CA ASN A 42 2.40 26.61 8.08
C ASN A 42 2.46 27.28 6.70
N GLY A 43 1.73 26.74 5.73
CA GLY A 43 1.76 27.18 4.34
C GLY A 43 0.91 28.41 4.04
N ARG A 44 0.47 29.15 5.06
CA ARG A 44 -0.41 30.33 4.95
C ARG A 44 0.32 31.59 5.35
N ALA A 45 0.71 32.40 4.36
CA ALA A 45 1.34 33.69 4.59
C ALA A 45 0.29 34.79 4.75
N GLN A 46 -0.11 35.08 6.00
CA GLN A 46 -0.98 36.21 6.36
C GLN A 46 -0.83 36.58 7.84
N PRO A 47 -1.20 37.80 8.30
CA PRO A 47 -0.99 38.22 9.69
C PRO A 47 -1.65 37.33 10.76
N ASN A 48 -2.82 36.74 10.45
CA ASN A 48 -3.45 35.71 11.29
C ASN A 48 -3.49 34.40 10.51
N ASP A 49 -2.50 33.56 10.74
CA ASP A 49 -2.28 32.29 10.05
C ASP A 49 -2.96 31.10 10.76
N ARG A 50 -3.91 31.33 11.67
CA ARG A 50 -4.67 30.27 12.36
C ARG A 50 -5.81 29.73 11.52
N ALA A 51 -6.08 28.43 11.58
CA ALA A 51 -7.16 27.79 10.83
C ALA A 51 -8.50 27.96 11.56
N GLU A 52 -9.06 29.17 11.52
CA GLU A 52 -10.31 29.52 12.21
C GLU A 52 -11.38 30.07 11.26
N GLY A 53 -12.65 29.89 11.64
CA GLY A 53 -13.79 30.35 10.85
C GLY A 53 -13.93 29.61 9.51
N ASP A 54 -14.27 30.36 8.45
CA ASP A 54 -14.34 29.82 7.09
C ASP A 54 -12.93 29.77 6.47
N VAL A 55 -12.30 28.61 6.60
CA VAL A 55 -10.93 28.34 6.12
C VAL A 55 -10.76 28.61 4.62
N PHE A 56 -11.83 28.51 3.82
CA PHE A 56 -11.77 28.79 2.38
C PHE A 56 -11.52 30.27 2.07
N ARG A 57 -11.87 31.19 2.98
CA ARG A 57 -11.58 32.63 2.83
C ARG A 57 -10.08 32.93 2.92
N THR A 58 -9.31 32.05 3.55
CA THR A 58 -7.85 32.19 3.69
C THR A 58 -7.07 31.59 2.52
N ALA A 59 -7.75 31.01 1.53
CA ALA A 59 -7.11 30.42 0.36
C ALA A 59 -6.08 31.33 -0.36
N PRO A 60 -6.28 32.66 -0.47
CA PRO A 60 -5.26 33.55 -1.06
C PRO A 60 -3.92 33.57 -0.31
N ALA A 61 -3.93 33.37 1.02
CA ALA A 61 -2.70 33.36 1.82
C ALA A 61 -1.79 32.17 1.49
N PHE A 62 -2.36 31.04 1.07
CA PHE A 62 -1.57 29.93 0.56
C PHE A 62 -0.84 30.28 -0.73
N ALA A 63 -1.39 31.12 -1.61
CA ALA A 63 -0.67 31.56 -2.80
C ALA A 63 0.50 32.51 -2.46
N GLN A 64 0.31 33.37 -1.45
CA GLN A 64 1.36 34.30 -0.98
C GLN A 64 2.57 33.57 -0.38
N PHE A 65 2.37 32.36 0.16
CA PHE A 65 3.42 31.55 0.78
C PHE A 65 4.54 31.15 -0.19
N GLU A 66 4.36 31.24 -1.51
CA GLU A 66 5.48 31.05 -2.46
C GLU A 66 6.63 32.03 -2.19
N GLY A 67 6.31 33.29 -1.91
CA GLY A 67 7.30 34.32 -1.61
C GLY A 67 8.01 34.05 -0.29
N ASP A 68 7.25 33.72 0.75
CA ASP A 68 7.76 33.41 2.09
C ASP A 68 8.64 32.14 2.07
N LEU A 69 8.22 31.10 1.34
CA LEU A 69 9.00 29.88 1.14
C LEU A 69 10.36 30.17 0.51
N LEU A 70 10.39 30.93 -0.59
CA LEU A 70 11.60 31.17 -1.38
C LEU A 70 12.54 32.22 -0.76
N LYS A 71 12.00 33.29 -0.18
CA LYS A 71 12.78 34.45 0.28
C LYS A 71 13.17 34.36 1.75
N ASP A 72 12.38 33.66 2.57
CA ASP A 72 12.53 33.70 4.02
C ASP A 72 12.78 32.30 4.59
N LEU A 73 11.88 31.33 4.34
CA LEU A 73 11.96 30.00 4.96
C LEU A 73 13.16 29.17 4.45
N ILE A 74 13.38 29.09 3.14
CA ILE A 74 14.54 28.36 2.58
C ILE A 74 15.86 28.96 3.12
N PRO A 75 16.12 30.27 3.00
CA PRO A 75 17.32 30.88 3.57
C PRO A 75 17.48 30.68 5.08
N PHE A 76 16.38 30.74 5.84
CA PHE A 76 16.40 30.49 7.28
C PHE A 76 16.85 29.06 7.61
N VAL A 77 16.30 28.05 6.93
CA VAL A 77 16.67 26.64 7.13
C VAL A 77 18.14 26.41 6.76
N GLU A 78 18.59 26.97 5.64
CA GLU A 78 19.98 26.84 5.16
C GLU A 78 21.01 27.49 6.08
N LYS A 79 20.63 28.58 6.75
CA LYS A 79 21.48 29.24 7.75
C LYS A 79 21.49 28.49 9.08
N THR A 80 20.37 27.88 9.44
CA THR A 80 20.16 27.28 10.78
C THR A 80 20.67 25.84 10.87
N TYR A 81 20.54 25.07 9.79
CA TYR A 81 20.84 23.64 9.76
C TYR A 81 21.92 23.32 8.71
N PRO A 82 22.79 22.32 8.97
CA PRO A 82 23.78 21.88 8.00
C PRO A 82 23.09 21.12 6.85
N VAL A 83 22.78 21.83 5.77
CA VAL A 83 22.05 21.30 4.61
C VAL A 83 22.77 21.60 3.30
N LYS A 84 22.54 20.77 2.30
CA LYS A 84 22.91 21.04 0.92
C LYS A 84 21.93 22.06 0.32
N THR A 85 22.45 23.07 -0.38
CA THR A 85 21.67 24.22 -0.89
C THR A 85 21.40 24.15 -2.39
N ASP A 86 21.87 23.10 -3.07
CA ASP A 86 21.58 22.88 -4.48
C ASP A 86 20.14 22.35 -4.70
N ARG A 87 19.63 22.54 -5.92
CA ARG A 87 18.28 22.09 -6.29
C ARG A 87 18.08 20.58 -6.26
N GLU A 88 19.13 19.80 -6.55
CA GLU A 88 19.05 18.34 -6.56
C GLU A 88 18.96 17.78 -5.13
N SER A 89 19.29 18.59 -4.13
CA SER A 89 19.11 18.30 -2.71
C SER A 89 17.82 18.89 -2.11
N ARG A 90 16.91 19.45 -2.93
CA ARG A 90 15.67 20.12 -2.46
C ARG A 90 14.39 19.58 -3.13
N ALA A 91 13.48 19.07 -2.31
CA ALA A 91 12.18 18.54 -2.70
C ALA A 91 11.03 19.36 -2.09
N LEU A 92 9.90 19.42 -2.81
CA LEU A 92 8.67 20.06 -2.35
C LEU A 92 7.48 19.12 -2.60
N ALA A 93 6.71 18.81 -1.56
CA ALA A 93 5.49 18.02 -1.70
C ALA A 93 4.40 18.45 -0.72
N GLY A 94 3.16 18.02 -0.92
CA GLY A 94 2.08 18.33 0.01
C GLY A 94 0.75 17.67 -0.33
N LEU A 95 -0.19 17.78 0.61
CA LEU A 95 -1.55 17.23 0.50
C LEU A 95 -2.58 18.31 0.18
N SER A 96 -3.62 17.97 -0.58
CA SER A 96 -4.78 18.85 -0.82
C SER A 96 -4.34 20.24 -1.34
N MET A 97 -4.58 21.31 -0.57
CA MET A 97 -4.11 22.65 -0.90
C MET A 97 -2.57 22.76 -0.97
N GLY A 98 -1.86 22.10 -0.06
CA GLY A 98 -0.40 21.95 -0.10
C GLY A 98 0.08 21.14 -1.30
N GLY A 99 -0.72 20.21 -1.80
CA GLY A 99 -0.45 19.50 -3.06
C GLY A 99 -0.55 20.43 -4.26
N GLY A 100 -1.57 21.30 -4.28
CA GLY A 100 -1.70 22.36 -5.29
C GLY A 100 -0.56 23.38 -5.23
N GLN A 101 -0.19 23.83 -4.03
CA GLN A 101 0.99 24.68 -3.80
C GLN A 101 2.28 24.01 -4.31
N SER A 102 2.48 22.73 -4.01
CA SER A 102 3.68 22.00 -4.41
C SER A 102 3.83 21.96 -5.93
N LEU A 103 2.73 21.70 -6.65
CA LEU A 103 2.73 21.75 -8.11
C LEU A 103 2.99 23.18 -8.64
N ASN A 104 2.29 24.18 -8.11
CA ASN A 104 2.45 25.57 -8.53
C ASN A 104 3.87 26.10 -8.31
N PHE A 105 4.40 25.93 -7.10
CA PHE A 105 5.67 26.52 -6.68
C PHE A 105 6.84 25.70 -7.21
N GLY A 106 6.74 24.37 -7.13
CA GLY A 106 7.78 23.46 -7.60
C GLY A 106 8.02 23.61 -9.10
N LEU A 107 6.95 23.57 -9.91
CA LEU A 107 7.05 23.70 -11.36
C LEU A 107 7.33 25.15 -11.81
N GLY A 108 6.94 26.15 -10.99
CA GLY A 108 7.27 27.55 -11.22
C GLY A 108 8.76 27.88 -11.01
N ASN A 109 9.42 27.17 -10.10
CA ASN A 109 10.76 27.46 -9.57
C ASN A 109 11.72 26.27 -9.72
N LEU A 110 11.86 25.78 -10.95
CA LEU A 110 12.68 24.60 -11.26
C LEU A 110 14.17 24.79 -10.97
N ASP A 111 14.68 26.02 -10.90
CA ASP A 111 16.07 26.28 -10.50
C ASP A 111 16.28 26.10 -8.98
N THR A 112 15.19 26.02 -8.22
CA THR A 112 15.19 25.80 -6.76
C THR A 112 14.81 24.36 -6.40
N PHE A 113 13.87 23.74 -7.10
CA PHE A 113 13.39 22.39 -6.78
C PHE A 113 13.66 21.41 -7.93
N ALA A 114 14.15 20.22 -7.58
CA ALA A 114 14.32 19.12 -8.53
C ALA A 114 13.30 17.99 -8.36
N TRP A 115 12.61 17.93 -7.21
CA TRP A 115 11.67 16.87 -6.87
C TRP A 115 10.37 17.48 -6.39
N VAL A 116 9.25 17.18 -7.07
CA VAL A 116 7.95 17.80 -6.80
C VAL A 116 6.88 16.73 -6.60
N GLY A 117 6.08 16.84 -5.54
CA GLY A 117 5.01 15.89 -5.22
C GLY A 117 3.66 16.55 -4.94
N GLY A 118 2.62 16.18 -5.68
CA GLY A 118 1.24 16.61 -5.43
C GLY A 118 0.36 15.44 -4.98
N PHE A 119 -0.14 15.47 -3.75
CA PHE A 119 -1.05 14.44 -3.21
C PHE A 119 -2.47 15.01 -3.09
N SER A 120 -3.43 14.41 -3.78
CA SER A 120 -4.83 14.87 -3.83
C SER A 120 -4.97 16.38 -4.11
N SER A 121 -4.21 16.91 -5.07
CA SER A 121 -4.02 18.35 -5.23
C SER A 121 -5.33 19.13 -5.44
N ALA A 122 -5.43 20.28 -4.77
CA ALA A 122 -6.57 21.19 -4.87
C ALA A 122 -6.61 21.98 -6.19
N PRO A 123 -7.80 22.47 -6.60
CA PRO A 123 -8.01 23.15 -7.88
C PRO A 123 -7.39 24.56 -7.95
N ASN A 124 -6.74 25.03 -6.89
CA ASN A 124 -5.92 26.26 -6.90
C ASN A 124 -4.60 26.09 -7.67
N THR A 125 -4.35 24.90 -8.21
CA THR A 125 -3.30 24.66 -9.19
C THR A 125 -3.58 25.53 -10.43
N LYS A 126 -2.60 26.29 -10.92
CA LYS A 126 -2.69 27.04 -12.19
C LYS A 126 -3.17 26.09 -13.29
N LYS A 127 -3.73 26.65 -14.36
CA LYS A 127 -4.13 25.81 -15.49
C LYS A 127 -2.92 24.98 -15.96
N PRO A 128 -3.15 23.71 -16.34
CA PRO A 128 -2.08 22.80 -16.75
C PRO A 128 -1.08 23.40 -17.76
N GLU A 129 -1.55 24.25 -18.68
CA GLU A 129 -0.73 24.90 -19.69
C GLU A 129 0.27 25.90 -19.10
N GLU A 130 -0.10 26.55 -18.00
CA GLU A 130 0.68 27.56 -17.27
C GLU A 130 1.64 26.97 -16.24
N LEU A 131 1.40 25.72 -15.81
CA LEU A 131 2.22 25.03 -14.80
C LEU A 131 3.59 24.64 -15.35
N ILE A 132 3.69 24.30 -16.63
CA ILE A 132 4.86 23.62 -17.19
C ILE A 132 5.48 24.46 -18.28
N LYS A 133 6.66 24.99 -17.96
CA LYS A 133 7.62 25.58 -18.90
C LYS A 133 8.29 24.47 -19.71
N ASP A 134 8.72 24.79 -20.93
CA ASP A 134 9.29 23.82 -21.89
C ASP A 134 10.54 23.07 -21.39
N ASP A 135 11.23 23.61 -20.37
CA ASP A 135 12.43 23.01 -19.78
C ASP A 135 12.15 22.07 -18.59
N ALA A 136 10.90 21.92 -18.15
CA ALA A 136 10.54 21.11 -16.99
C ALA A 136 11.01 19.66 -17.09
N ALA A 137 10.83 19.03 -18.24
CA ALA A 137 11.25 17.65 -18.48
C ALA A 137 12.77 17.45 -18.38
N LYS A 138 13.57 18.51 -18.58
CA LYS A 138 15.03 18.45 -18.48
C LYS A 138 15.54 18.72 -17.07
N LYS A 139 14.83 19.56 -16.31
CA LYS A 139 15.26 20.00 -14.99
C LYS A 139 14.74 19.09 -13.88
N LEU A 140 13.52 18.57 -13.96
CA LEU A 140 12.97 17.72 -12.90
C LEU A 140 13.69 16.36 -12.84
N LYS A 141 14.02 15.94 -11.62
CA LYS A 141 14.46 14.57 -11.33
C LYS A 141 13.26 13.66 -11.04
N LEU A 142 12.22 14.23 -10.40
CA LEU A 142 10.95 13.56 -10.16
C LEU A 142 9.80 14.56 -10.14
N LEU A 143 8.73 14.22 -10.83
CA LEU A 143 7.40 14.76 -10.60
C LEU A 143 6.49 13.62 -10.19
N TYR A 144 5.80 13.76 -9.07
CA TYR A 144 4.92 12.73 -8.52
C TYR A 144 3.52 13.33 -8.34
N VAL A 145 2.53 12.73 -8.99
CA VAL A 145 1.13 13.15 -8.91
C VAL A 145 0.32 11.96 -8.44
N ALA A 146 -0.41 12.10 -7.35
CA ALA A 146 -1.20 11.02 -6.80
C ALA A 146 -2.53 11.47 -6.22
N CYS A 147 -3.52 10.58 -6.27
CA CYS A 147 -4.85 10.82 -5.73
C CYS A 147 -5.58 9.50 -5.47
N GLY A 148 -6.55 9.50 -4.55
CA GLY A 148 -7.46 8.38 -4.39
C GLY A 148 -8.57 8.37 -5.44
N ASP A 149 -9.02 7.19 -5.89
CA ASP A 149 -10.09 7.07 -6.91
C ASP A 149 -11.49 7.44 -6.38
N LYS A 150 -11.66 7.59 -5.06
CA LYS A 150 -12.87 8.11 -4.38
C LYS A 150 -12.68 9.51 -3.84
N ASP A 151 -11.55 10.15 -4.12
CA ASP A 151 -11.29 11.53 -3.75
C ASP A 151 -12.15 12.47 -4.62
N GLY A 152 -12.85 13.42 -3.98
CA GLY A 152 -13.64 14.44 -4.69
C GLY A 152 -12.81 15.37 -5.58
N LEU A 153 -11.48 15.36 -5.40
CA LEU A 153 -10.52 16.12 -6.19
C LEU A 153 -9.81 15.30 -7.28
N MET A 154 -10.21 14.04 -7.50
CA MET A 154 -9.59 13.17 -8.51
C MET A 154 -9.44 13.83 -9.88
N ARG A 155 -10.48 14.54 -10.35
CA ARG A 155 -10.48 15.28 -11.62
C ARG A 155 -9.33 16.29 -11.76
N VAL A 156 -8.86 16.87 -10.65
CA VAL A 156 -7.78 17.86 -10.65
C VAL A 156 -6.45 17.15 -10.93
N SER A 157 -6.19 16.08 -10.18
CA SER A 157 -4.94 15.32 -10.30
C SER A 157 -4.86 14.60 -11.66
N GLU A 158 -5.99 14.05 -12.13
CA GLU A 158 -6.10 13.45 -13.47
C GLU A 158 -5.90 14.49 -14.58
N GLY A 159 -6.42 15.71 -14.43
CA GLY A 159 -6.20 16.79 -15.38
C GLY A 159 -4.73 17.19 -15.50
N VAL A 160 -4.00 17.24 -14.37
CA VAL A 160 -2.55 17.48 -14.36
C VAL A 160 -1.81 16.33 -15.05
N HIS A 161 -2.12 15.08 -14.70
CA HIS A 161 -1.54 13.88 -15.32
C HIS A 161 -1.73 13.88 -16.84
N LYS A 162 -2.96 14.09 -17.32
CA LYS A 162 -3.27 14.11 -18.75
C LYS A 162 -2.44 15.14 -19.50
N MET A 163 -2.31 16.35 -18.96
CA MET A 163 -1.49 17.39 -19.58
C MET A 163 -0.01 17.03 -19.58
N LEU A 164 0.50 16.45 -18.50
CA LEU A 164 1.88 15.97 -18.43
C LEU A 164 2.17 14.92 -19.52
N ASP A 165 1.23 14.00 -19.75
CA ASP A 165 1.30 13.02 -20.82
C ASP A 165 1.27 13.66 -22.22
N GLU A 166 0.38 14.63 -22.45
CA GLU A 166 0.31 15.37 -23.71
C GLU A 166 1.61 16.13 -24.01
N LYS A 167 2.22 16.75 -23.00
CA LYS A 167 3.51 17.45 -23.10
C LYS A 167 4.73 16.52 -22.99
N LYS A 168 4.53 15.21 -22.82
CA LYS A 168 5.58 14.19 -22.64
C LYS A 168 6.56 14.52 -21.51
N VAL A 169 6.07 15.08 -20.42
CA VAL A 169 6.88 15.36 -19.23
C VAL A 169 6.94 14.09 -18.37
N PRO A 170 8.15 13.57 -18.06
CA PRO A 170 8.29 12.41 -17.20
C PRO A 170 7.71 12.67 -15.80
N HIS A 171 6.81 11.81 -15.36
CA HIS A 171 6.19 11.90 -14.04
C HIS A 171 5.68 10.53 -13.58
N VAL A 172 5.53 10.39 -12.26
CA VAL A 172 4.81 9.29 -11.64
C VAL A 172 3.35 9.69 -11.50
N TRP A 173 2.46 8.86 -12.02
CA TRP A 173 1.02 8.95 -11.80
C TRP A 173 0.58 7.79 -10.94
N ARG A 174 -0.05 8.07 -9.80
CA ARG A 174 -0.52 7.04 -8.88
C ARG A 174 -1.96 7.28 -8.44
N VAL A 175 -2.82 6.32 -8.77
CA VAL A 175 -4.19 6.29 -8.28
C VAL A 175 -4.29 5.26 -7.16
N ILE A 176 -4.83 5.66 -6.01
CA ILE A 176 -5.00 4.76 -4.86
C ILE A 176 -6.43 4.21 -4.86
N PRO A 177 -6.63 2.91 -5.16
CA PRO A 177 -7.95 2.31 -5.23
C PRO A 177 -8.68 2.33 -3.88
N GLY A 178 -9.94 2.73 -3.89
CA GLY A 178 -10.73 2.97 -2.69
C GLY A 178 -10.28 4.17 -1.85
N GLY A 179 -9.28 4.93 -2.29
CA GLY A 179 -8.73 6.07 -1.57
C GLY A 179 -9.68 7.27 -1.63
N ALA A 180 -10.03 7.83 -0.48
CA ALA A 180 -10.75 9.10 -0.39
C ALA A 180 -9.80 10.26 -0.07
N HIS A 181 -10.35 11.46 0.14
CA HIS A 181 -9.58 12.65 0.52
C HIS A 181 -9.14 12.59 1.99
N ASP A 182 -8.19 11.69 2.31
CA ASP A 182 -7.83 11.38 3.69
C ASP A 182 -6.37 10.92 3.89
N PHE A 183 -5.97 10.81 5.16
CA PHE A 183 -4.62 10.43 5.55
C PHE A 183 -4.21 8.99 5.23
N LYS A 184 -5.12 8.10 4.83
CA LYS A 184 -4.70 6.79 4.31
C LYS A 184 -4.01 6.96 2.96
N VAL A 185 -4.56 7.84 2.12
CA VAL A 185 -3.97 8.22 0.84
C VAL A 185 -2.68 9.01 1.06
N TRP A 186 -2.70 10.06 1.86
CA TRP A 186 -1.53 10.93 2.01
C TRP A 186 -0.34 10.28 2.71
N LYS A 187 -0.57 9.40 3.71
CA LYS A 187 0.53 8.59 4.29
C LYS A 187 1.14 7.64 3.28
N SER A 188 0.28 7.01 2.47
CA SER A 188 0.71 6.11 1.41
C SER A 188 1.55 6.85 0.37
N ASP A 189 1.16 8.06 -0.03
CA ASP A 189 1.94 8.85 -0.98
C ASP A 189 3.23 9.41 -0.38
N LEU A 190 3.21 9.87 0.88
CA LEU A 190 4.44 10.24 1.60
C LEU A 190 5.41 9.05 1.67
N TYR A 191 4.92 7.84 1.95
CA TYR A 191 5.73 6.64 2.01
C TYR A 191 6.42 6.36 0.66
N HIS A 192 5.70 6.41 -0.46
CA HIS A 192 6.27 6.12 -1.78
C HIS A 192 7.18 7.25 -2.27
N PHE A 193 6.73 8.50 -2.17
CA PHE A 193 7.48 9.66 -2.63
C PHE A 193 8.84 9.79 -1.92
N SER A 194 8.87 9.59 -0.60
CA SER A 194 10.10 9.72 0.20
C SER A 194 11.21 8.73 -0.20
N GLN A 195 10.84 7.59 -0.78
CA GLN A 195 11.80 6.59 -1.26
C GLN A 195 12.40 6.95 -2.61
N LEU A 196 11.71 7.78 -3.40
CA LEU A 196 12.11 8.13 -4.77
C LEU A 196 13.00 9.38 -4.84
N ILE A 197 12.89 10.28 -3.85
CA ILE A 197 13.62 11.54 -3.86
C ILE A 197 15.07 11.39 -3.39
N PHE A 198 15.95 12.24 -3.94
CA PHE A 198 17.39 12.31 -3.62
C PHE A 198 18.23 11.08 -3.96
N GLN A 199 17.65 10.09 -4.64
CA GLN A 199 18.39 8.93 -5.13
C GLN A 199 19.45 9.37 -6.17
N GLU A 200 20.65 8.80 -6.10
CA GLU A 200 21.72 9.10 -7.05
C GLU A 200 21.32 8.68 -8.47
N SER A 201 21.61 9.54 -9.45
CA SER A 201 21.32 9.31 -10.87
C SER A 201 22.13 8.13 -11.39
N GLY A 202 21.53 6.95 -11.24
CA GLY A 202 22.04 5.62 -11.60
C GLY A 202 20.99 4.54 -11.37
N GLN A 203 20.02 4.78 -10.48
CA GLN A 203 18.75 4.08 -10.47
C GLN A 203 17.77 4.81 -11.38
N LYS A 204 17.50 4.20 -12.55
CA LYS A 204 16.53 4.71 -13.53
C LYS A 204 15.23 5.11 -12.82
N THR A 205 14.83 6.38 -12.94
CA THR A 205 13.41 6.74 -12.98
C THR A 205 12.73 5.72 -13.90
N PRO A 206 11.59 5.10 -13.54
CA PRO A 206 10.95 4.15 -14.42
C PRO A 206 10.75 4.81 -15.79
N GLU A 207 11.55 4.40 -16.77
CA GLU A 207 11.39 4.87 -18.14
C GLU A 207 10.02 4.39 -18.59
N ARG A 208 9.23 5.37 -19.03
CA ARG A 208 8.04 5.20 -19.85
C ARG A 208 8.33 4.12 -20.89
N LYS A 209 7.75 2.92 -20.71
CA LYS A 209 7.40 2.14 -21.89
C LYS A 209 6.25 2.90 -22.50
N ASP A 210 6.50 3.53 -23.65
CA ASP A 210 5.42 4.03 -24.48
C ASP A 210 4.40 2.89 -24.63
N GLU A 211 3.23 3.04 -24.02
CA GLU A 211 2.07 2.29 -24.47
C GLU A 211 1.88 2.69 -25.93
N PRO A 212 1.92 1.73 -26.88
CA PRO A 212 1.45 2.02 -28.21
C PRO A 212 0.00 2.49 -28.06
N LYS A 213 -0.37 3.56 -28.76
CA LYS A 213 -1.79 3.78 -29.10
C LYS A 213 -2.30 2.44 -29.60
N ALA A 214 -3.21 1.82 -28.85
CA ALA A 214 -3.82 0.58 -29.24
C ALA A 214 -4.73 0.86 -30.45
N GLU A 215 -4.13 0.83 -31.64
CA GLU A 215 -4.74 0.02 -32.68
C GLU A 215 -4.80 -1.41 -32.15
N LYS A 216 -6.01 -1.95 -32.09
CA LYS A 216 -6.32 -3.30 -31.65
C LYS A 216 -5.33 -4.31 -32.23
N LYS A 217 -4.37 -4.76 -31.43
CA LYS A 217 -3.74 -6.07 -31.51
C LYS A 217 -3.14 -6.40 -30.15
N GLU A 218 -3.83 -7.29 -29.43
CA GLU A 218 -3.46 -7.83 -28.12
C GLU A 218 -2.06 -8.48 -28.17
N PRO A 219 -1.13 -8.13 -27.27
CA PRO A 219 -0.12 -9.10 -26.85
C PRO A 219 -0.84 -10.14 -26.00
N THR A 220 -0.68 -11.41 -26.35
CA THR A 220 -1.19 -12.55 -25.57
C THR A 220 -0.39 -12.63 -24.25
N ASP A 221 -0.74 -11.83 -23.25
CA ASP A 221 -0.34 -12.07 -21.85
C ASP A 221 -1.14 -13.30 -21.39
N GLU A 222 -0.54 -14.48 -21.54
CA GLU A 222 -1.22 -15.72 -21.20
C GLU A 222 -1.39 -15.93 -19.69
N GLY A 223 -0.78 -15.07 -18.85
CA GLY A 223 -0.74 -15.18 -17.39
C GLY A 223 -0.05 -16.47 -16.89
N LYS A 224 0.41 -16.48 -15.63
CA LYS A 224 0.97 -17.66 -14.98
C LYS A 224 0.01 -18.19 -13.91
N PRO A 225 -0.12 -19.51 -13.72
CA PRO A 225 -0.86 -20.06 -12.57
C PRO A 225 -0.41 -19.42 -11.26
N SER A 226 -1.36 -19.09 -10.36
CA SER A 226 -1.01 -18.53 -9.05
C SER A 226 -0.21 -19.54 -8.23
N ALA A 227 0.64 -19.03 -7.34
CA ALA A 227 1.42 -19.85 -6.40
C ALA A 227 0.53 -20.64 -5.42
N THR A 228 -0.73 -20.24 -5.25
CA THR A 228 -1.71 -20.92 -4.40
C THR A 228 -2.50 -22.01 -5.13
N ASN A 229 -2.28 -22.22 -6.43
CA ASN A 229 -2.99 -23.23 -7.21
C ASN A 229 -2.65 -24.64 -6.72
N LEU A 230 -3.65 -25.51 -6.70
CA LEU A 230 -3.46 -26.92 -6.38
C LEU A 230 -3.00 -27.69 -7.62
N MET A 231 -2.02 -28.58 -7.41
CA MET A 231 -1.63 -29.60 -8.39
C MET A 231 -1.32 -28.97 -9.77
N SER A 232 -2.00 -29.45 -10.82
CA SER A 232 -1.89 -28.96 -12.20
C SER A 232 -2.95 -27.90 -12.55
N SER A 233 -3.67 -27.34 -11.56
CA SER A 233 -4.67 -26.31 -11.82
C SER A 233 -4.03 -25.11 -12.51
N GLN A 234 -4.55 -24.78 -13.69
CA GLN A 234 -4.05 -23.66 -14.49
C GLN A 234 -4.65 -22.32 -14.08
N TYR A 235 -5.66 -22.31 -13.21
CA TYR A 235 -6.38 -21.11 -12.79
C TYR A 235 -6.58 -21.06 -11.26
N PRO A 236 -6.62 -19.85 -10.66
CA PRO A 236 -6.47 -18.54 -11.30
C PRO A 236 -5.07 -18.32 -11.91
N LYS A 237 -5.01 -17.46 -12.91
CA LYS A 237 -3.76 -16.99 -13.51
C LYS A 237 -3.50 -15.56 -13.09
N VAL A 238 -2.25 -15.22 -12.83
CA VAL A 238 -1.79 -13.86 -12.54
C VAL A 238 -0.98 -13.34 -13.72
N HIS A 239 -1.33 -12.13 -14.16
CA HIS A 239 -0.74 -11.44 -15.30
C HIS A 239 0.38 -10.52 -14.87
N ALA A 240 1.27 -10.16 -15.80
CA ALA A 240 2.45 -9.34 -15.49
C ALA A 240 2.08 -7.91 -15.05
N ASP A 241 0.87 -7.47 -15.40
CA ASP A 241 0.30 -6.16 -15.05
C ASP A 241 -0.53 -6.16 -13.75
N GLY A 242 -0.49 -7.26 -12.98
CA GLY A 242 -1.19 -7.39 -11.71
C GLY A 242 -2.67 -7.78 -11.83
N ARG A 243 -3.20 -8.02 -13.04
CA ARG A 243 -4.53 -8.61 -13.20
C ARG A 243 -4.52 -10.11 -12.86
N ALA A 244 -5.68 -10.66 -12.56
CA ALA A 244 -5.87 -12.10 -12.44
C ALA A 244 -7.04 -12.60 -13.30
N THR A 245 -6.85 -13.73 -13.99
CA THR A 245 -7.95 -14.44 -14.66
C THR A 245 -8.45 -15.57 -13.79
N PHE A 246 -9.75 -15.52 -13.49
CA PHE A 246 -10.47 -16.55 -12.75
C PHE A 246 -11.32 -17.36 -13.71
N ARG A 247 -11.42 -18.67 -13.49
CA ARG A 247 -12.32 -19.56 -14.24
C ARG A 247 -13.08 -20.48 -13.30
N PHE A 248 -14.34 -20.74 -13.62
CA PHE A 248 -15.18 -21.65 -12.86
C PHE A 248 -16.15 -22.39 -13.78
N LYS A 249 -16.15 -23.74 -13.75
CA LYS A 249 -17.05 -24.54 -14.60
C LYS A 249 -18.39 -24.75 -13.91
N ALA A 250 -19.44 -24.12 -14.45
CA ALA A 250 -20.80 -24.24 -13.93
C ALA A 250 -21.81 -24.09 -15.08
N PRO A 251 -22.04 -25.16 -15.87
CA PRO A 251 -22.83 -25.09 -17.09
C PRO A 251 -24.31 -24.78 -16.84
N ASP A 252 -24.83 -25.04 -15.63
CA ASP A 252 -26.25 -24.79 -15.29
C ASP A 252 -26.45 -23.53 -14.45
N ALA A 253 -25.36 -22.89 -13.98
CA ALA A 253 -25.47 -21.65 -13.22
C ALA A 253 -26.08 -20.54 -14.08
N LYS A 254 -26.85 -19.66 -13.44
CA LYS A 254 -27.44 -18.47 -14.06
C LYS A 254 -26.54 -17.25 -13.90
N LYS A 255 -25.81 -17.17 -12.80
CA LYS A 255 -24.86 -16.11 -12.49
C LYS A 255 -23.66 -16.66 -11.73
N VAL A 256 -22.46 -16.33 -12.18
CA VAL A 256 -21.22 -16.56 -11.42
C VAL A 256 -20.47 -15.24 -11.29
N GLN A 257 -19.96 -14.96 -10.10
CA GLN A 257 -19.26 -13.71 -9.78
C GLN A 257 -18.03 -14.02 -8.93
N VAL A 258 -16.96 -13.22 -9.04
CA VAL A 258 -15.83 -13.24 -8.11
C VAL A 258 -16.15 -12.34 -6.92
N PHE A 259 -16.05 -12.85 -5.70
CA PHE A 259 -16.31 -12.10 -4.48
C PHE A 259 -15.06 -11.33 -4.03
N THR A 260 -15.16 -10.01 -3.89
CA THR A 260 -13.99 -9.11 -3.72
C THR A 260 -13.82 -8.54 -2.32
N ASN A 261 -14.74 -8.82 -1.39
CA ASN A 261 -14.86 -8.15 -0.10
C ASN A 261 -13.69 -8.38 0.89
N TYR A 262 -12.68 -9.17 0.52
CA TYR A 262 -11.59 -9.56 1.41
C TYR A 262 -10.21 -9.06 0.96
N GLY A 263 -10.16 -7.87 0.35
CA GLY A 263 -8.91 -7.20 -0.05
C GLY A 263 -8.60 -7.31 -1.54
N LEU A 264 -9.20 -8.27 -2.25
CA LEU A 264 -8.99 -8.50 -3.69
C LEU A 264 -9.34 -7.28 -4.56
N GLY A 265 -10.29 -6.45 -4.12
CA GLY A 265 -10.71 -5.26 -4.85
C GLY A 265 -11.73 -4.43 -4.08
N PRO A 266 -12.42 -3.47 -4.74
CA PRO A 266 -13.50 -2.72 -4.13
C PRO A 266 -14.56 -3.66 -3.54
N ARG A 267 -15.17 -3.28 -2.42
CA ARG A 267 -16.23 -4.08 -1.79
C ARG A 267 -17.36 -4.37 -2.77
N GLY A 268 -17.71 -5.65 -2.91
CA GLY A 268 -18.76 -6.14 -3.79
C GLY A 268 -18.39 -7.48 -4.43
N HIS A 269 -18.56 -7.53 -5.74
CA HIS A 269 -18.27 -8.68 -6.59
C HIS A 269 -18.06 -8.23 -8.03
N TRP A 270 -17.40 -9.06 -8.83
CA TRP A 270 -17.24 -8.87 -10.26
C TRP A 270 -18.00 -9.97 -11.02
N ASP A 271 -18.85 -9.57 -11.97
CA ASP A 271 -19.60 -10.53 -12.79
C ASP A 271 -18.67 -11.27 -13.75
N MET A 272 -18.83 -12.59 -13.84
CA MET A 272 -18.11 -13.43 -14.81
C MET A 272 -18.96 -13.64 -16.07
N THR A 273 -18.29 -13.93 -17.19
CA THR A 273 -18.95 -14.23 -18.47
C THR A 273 -18.94 -15.73 -18.72
N LYS A 274 -20.10 -16.32 -19.04
CA LYS A 274 -20.24 -17.73 -19.39
C LYS A 274 -19.84 -17.97 -20.86
N GLY A 275 -18.87 -18.86 -21.08
CA GLY A 275 -18.51 -19.37 -22.40
C GLY A 275 -19.46 -20.47 -22.88
N ALA A 276 -19.39 -20.79 -24.18
CA ALA A 276 -20.20 -21.85 -24.80
C ALA A 276 -19.89 -23.26 -24.24
N ASP A 277 -18.71 -23.45 -23.63
CA ASP A 277 -18.27 -24.67 -22.95
C ASP A 277 -18.81 -24.79 -21.50
N GLY A 278 -19.65 -23.84 -21.07
CA GLY A 278 -20.19 -23.78 -19.71
C GLY A 278 -19.18 -23.30 -18.66
N VAL A 279 -18.01 -22.79 -19.09
CA VAL A 279 -17.00 -22.21 -18.19
C VAL A 279 -17.21 -20.71 -18.07
N TRP A 280 -17.31 -20.24 -16.84
CA TRP A 280 -17.34 -18.82 -16.50
C TRP A 280 -15.92 -18.30 -16.42
N SER A 281 -15.66 -17.12 -16.97
CA SER A 281 -14.36 -16.48 -16.95
C SER A 281 -14.45 -14.99 -16.66
N LEU A 282 -13.47 -14.47 -15.94
CA LEU A 282 -13.27 -13.05 -15.70
C LEU A 282 -11.76 -12.77 -15.62
N THR A 283 -11.30 -11.71 -16.29
CA THR A 283 -10.01 -11.09 -15.97
C THR A 283 -10.29 -9.83 -15.18
N SER A 284 -9.73 -9.74 -13.97
CA SER A 284 -9.94 -8.61 -13.06
C SER A 284 -9.28 -7.32 -13.57
N PRO A 285 -9.64 -6.16 -13.00
CA PRO A 285 -8.73 -5.01 -12.94
C PRO A 285 -7.41 -5.38 -12.22
N PRO A 286 -6.34 -4.55 -12.32
CA PRO A 286 -5.12 -4.79 -11.57
C PRO A 286 -5.38 -4.88 -10.06
N ILE A 287 -4.84 -5.93 -9.43
CA ILE A 287 -4.93 -6.21 -8.00
C ILE A 287 -3.63 -5.76 -7.35
N LEU A 288 -3.70 -5.23 -6.13
CA LEU A 288 -2.50 -4.85 -5.38
C LEU A 288 -1.62 -6.08 -5.10
N PRO A 289 -0.28 -5.94 -5.10
CA PRO A 289 0.59 -7.04 -4.70
C PRO A 289 0.31 -7.58 -3.30
N GLY A 290 0.61 -8.85 -3.09
CA GLY A 290 0.41 -9.59 -1.84
C GLY A 290 -0.71 -10.64 -1.91
N PHE A 291 -0.99 -11.23 -0.75
CA PHE A 291 -2.03 -12.23 -0.54
C PHE A 291 -3.43 -11.62 -0.41
N HIS A 292 -4.42 -12.21 -1.09
CA HIS A 292 -5.83 -11.83 -0.99
C HIS A 292 -6.74 -13.03 -0.83
N TYR A 293 -7.66 -13.00 0.13
CA TYR A 293 -8.73 -13.98 0.18
C TYR A 293 -9.76 -13.70 -0.93
N TYR A 294 -10.34 -14.75 -1.50
CA TYR A 294 -11.42 -14.64 -2.47
C TYR A 294 -12.33 -15.88 -2.48
N GLY A 295 -13.38 -15.84 -3.30
CA GLY A 295 -14.20 -16.98 -3.66
C GLY A 295 -15.16 -16.61 -4.78
N PHE A 296 -16.04 -17.53 -5.15
CA PHE A 296 -17.09 -17.28 -6.14
C PHE A 296 -18.46 -17.14 -5.47
N LEU A 297 -19.34 -16.34 -6.07
CA LEU A 297 -20.78 -16.40 -5.84
C LEU A 297 -21.41 -17.11 -7.03
N VAL A 298 -21.91 -18.33 -6.82
CA VAL A 298 -22.64 -19.12 -7.82
C VAL A 298 -24.11 -19.05 -7.46
N ASP A 299 -24.90 -18.35 -8.28
CA ASP A 299 -26.32 -18.07 -8.02
C ASP A 299 -26.58 -17.51 -6.60
N GLY A 300 -25.65 -16.67 -6.11
CA GLY A 300 -25.70 -16.03 -4.80
C GLY A 300 -25.07 -16.84 -3.65
N VAL A 301 -24.70 -18.10 -3.88
CA VAL A 301 -24.04 -18.95 -2.87
C VAL A 301 -22.53 -18.78 -2.95
N PHE A 302 -21.90 -18.46 -1.81
CA PHE A 302 -20.45 -18.39 -1.72
C PHE A 302 -19.83 -19.79 -1.79
N VAL A 303 -18.88 -19.99 -2.69
CA VAL A 303 -18.08 -21.21 -2.83
C VAL A 303 -16.60 -20.86 -2.96
N ASN A 304 -15.73 -21.70 -2.41
CA ASN A 304 -14.29 -21.60 -2.65
C ASN A 304 -13.95 -21.99 -4.08
N ASP A 305 -12.84 -21.45 -4.58
CA ASP A 305 -12.24 -21.89 -5.82
C ASP A 305 -11.65 -23.29 -5.65
N PRO A 306 -12.15 -24.32 -6.38
CA PRO A 306 -11.58 -25.67 -6.31
C PRO A 306 -10.17 -25.76 -6.90
N GLY A 307 -9.70 -24.74 -7.61
CA GLY A 307 -8.39 -24.66 -8.22
C GLY A 307 -7.26 -24.20 -7.27
N THR A 308 -7.57 -23.73 -6.06
CA THR A 308 -6.58 -23.20 -5.09
C THR A 308 -6.60 -23.91 -3.76
N ASP A 309 -5.51 -23.81 -3.01
CA ASP A 309 -5.52 -24.13 -1.58
C ASP A 309 -6.50 -23.20 -0.84
N THR A 310 -6.86 -23.61 0.37
CA THR A 310 -7.67 -22.82 1.29
C THR A 310 -6.87 -22.40 2.52
N PHE A 311 -7.19 -21.19 2.97
CA PHE A 311 -6.55 -20.51 4.08
C PHE A 311 -7.64 -20.18 5.10
N PHE A 312 -7.40 -20.44 6.39
CA PHE A 312 -8.36 -20.06 7.41
C PHE A 312 -8.29 -18.55 7.65
N GLY A 313 -9.33 -17.86 7.20
CA GLY A 313 -9.48 -16.41 7.27
C GLY A 313 -10.92 -16.04 6.98
N THR A 314 -11.39 -14.84 7.30
CA THR A 314 -12.82 -14.50 7.13
C THR A 314 -13.77 -15.39 7.96
N SER A 315 -13.24 -15.97 9.04
CA SER A 315 -13.90 -16.90 9.98
C SER A 315 -14.20 -18.30 9.42
N LYS A 316 -13.59 -18.71 8.31
CA LYS A 316 -13.75 -20.03 7.68
C LYS A 316 -12.57 -20.38 6.77
N PRO A 317 -12.42 -21.62 6.27
CA PRO A 317 -11.52 -21.88 5.15
C PRO A 317 -11.99 -21.14 3.88
N THR A 318 -11.11 -20.32 3.31
CA THR A 318 -11.40 -19.46 2.15
C THR A 318 -10.27 -19.54 1.14
N SER A 319 -10.57 -19.53 -0.16
CA SER A 319 -9.55 -19.50 -1.22
C SER A 319 -8.67 -18.25 -1.12
N GLY A 320 -7.42 -18.38 -1.56
CA GLY A 320 -6.44 -17.30 -1.54
C GLY A 320 -5.70 -17.19 -2.86
N ILE A 321 -5.32 -15.98 -3.25
CA ILE A 321 -4.48 -15.71 -4.42
C ILE A 321 -3.32 -14.82 -4.01
N GLU A 322 -2.12 -15.14 -4.48
CA GLU A 322 -0.91 -14.33 -4.30
C GLU A 322 -0.65 -13.51 -5.57
N ILE A 323 -0.55 -12.19 -5.43
CA ILE A 323 -0.16 -11.28 -6.51
C ILE A 323 1.31 -10.88 -6.30
N PRO A 324 2.23 -11.26 -7.19
CA PRO A 324 3.66 -11.06 -6.96
C PRO A 324 4.03 -9.57 -7.03
N GLU A 325 4.91 -9.14 -6.12
CA GLU A 325 5.56 -7.83 -6.18
C GLU A 325 6.96 -7.97 -6.78
N LYS A 326 7.29 -7.15 -7.78
CA LYS A 326 8.58 -7.24 -8.45
C LYS A 326 9.71 -6.87 -7.49
N GLY A 327 10.68 -7.78 -7.34
CA GLY A 327 11.86 -7.56 -6.50
C GLY A 327 11.62 -7.84 -5.01
N VAL A 328 10.47 -8.40 -4.65
CA VAL A 328 10.17 -8.81 -3.28
C VAL A 328 10.23 -10.33 -3.19
N ASP A 329 11.14 -10.84 -2.36
CA ASP A 329 11.37 -12.28 -2.20
C ASP A 329 11.65 -12.72 -0.75
N PHE A 330 11.53 -11.81 0.23
CA PHE A 330 11.97 -12.05 1.61
C PHE A 330 11.16 -13.15 2.32
N PHE A 331 9.98 -13.47 1.82
CA PHE A 331 9.07 -14.50 2.34
C PHE A 331 9.04 -15.77 1.48
N HIS A 332 9.80 -15.81 0.38
CA HIS A 332 9.96 -17.03 -0.41
C HIS A 332 10.93 -17.99 0.27
N ALA A 333 10.71 -19.29 0.04
CA ALA A 333 11.72 -20.30 0.35
C ALA A 333 12.99 -20.03 -0.48
N LYS A 334 14.13 -19.91 0.19
CA LYS A 334 15.46 -19.77 -0.41
C LYS A 334 16.31 -20.98 -0.04
N ASP A 335 17.43 -21.16 -0.72
CA ASP A 335 18.42 -22.19 -0.37
C ASP A 335 19.19 -21.79 0.90
N VAL A 336 18.53 -21.91 2.05
CA VAL A 336 19.04 -21.60 3.38
C VAL A 336 18.61 -22.70 4.36
N PRO A 337 19.29 -22.87 5.50
CA PRO A 337 18.80 -23.77 6.54
C PRO A 337 17.38 -23.39 6.97
N HIS A 338 16.49 -24.38 7.00
CA HIS A 338 15.08 -24.19 7.33
C HIS A 338 14.76 -24.65 8.74
N GLY A 339 13.97 -23.86 9.45
CA GLY A 339 13.36 -24.24 10.73
C GLY A 339 12.20 -25.19 10.54
N GLU A 340 11.67 -25.71 11.65
CA GLU A 340 10.49 -26.57 11.64
C GLU A 340 9.27 -25.84 12.16
N VAL A 341 8.11 -26.07 11.56
CA VAL A 341 6.82 -25.69 12.11
C VAL A 341 6.13 -26.93 12.69
N ARG A 342 5.94 -26.93 14.00
CA ARG A 342 5.44 -28.07 14.78
C ARG A 342 4.02 -27.82 15.27
N SER A 343 3.10 -28.70 14.89
CA SER A 343 1.74 -28.74 15.44
C SER A 343 1.74 -29.41 16.82
N LYS A 344 1.19 -28.74 17.83
CA LYS A 344 1.14 -29.22 19.23
C LYS A 344 -0.24 -29.00 19.83
N TRP A 345 -0.62 -29.89 20.75
CA TRP A 345 -1.87 -29.82 21.51
C TRP A 345 -1.59 -29.69 23.00
N TYR A 346 -2.39 -28.89 23.69
CA TYR A 346 -2.31 -28.74 25.14
C TYR A 346 -3.70 -28.55 25.75
N THR A 347 -3.90 -29.00 26.98
CA THR A 347 -5.15 -28.79 27.70
C THR A 347 -5.11 -27.45 28.44
N SER A 348 -6.01 -26.54 28.08
CA SER A 348 -6.15 -25.24 28.74
C SER A 348 -7.06 -25.36 29.95
N LYS A 349 -6.50 -25.15 31.15
CA LYS A 349 -7.27 -25.10 32.41
C LYS A 349 -8.25 -23.91 32.47
N VAL A 350 -7.96 -22.84 31.74
CA VAL A 350 -8.79 -21.62 31.71
C VAL A 350 -10.08 -21.85 30.92
N THR A 351 -9.96 -22.46 29.74
CA THR A 351 -11.10 -22.71 28.84
C THR A 351 -11.74 -24.07 29.06
N GLY A 352 -11.04 -25.00 29.70
CA GLY A 352 -11.43 -26.41 29.83
C GLY A 352 -11.28 -27.21 28.53
N GLN A 353 -10.63 -26.66 27.50
CA GLN A 353 -10.53 -27.27 26.17
C GLN A 353 -9.12 -27.75 25.86
N THR A 354 -9.00 -28.81 25.06
CA THR A 354 -7.77 -29.13 24.34
C THR A 354 -7.62 -28.16 23.18
N ARG A 355 -6.51 -27.41 23.17
CA ARG A 355 -6.20 -26.38 22.19
C ARG A 355 -5.03 -26.80 21.33
N HIS A 356 -4.97 -26.25 20.13
CA HIS A 356 -3.95 -26.53 19.14
C HIS A 356 -3.11 -25.26 18.88
N ILE A 357 -1.80 -25.44 18.69
CA ILE A 357 -0.84 -24.38 18.40
C ILE A 357 0.12 -24.79 17.29
N GLN A 358 0.67 -23.81 16.60
CA GLN A 358 1.84 -23.98 15.74
C GLN A 358 3.07 -23.41 16.46
N VAL A 359 4.19 -24.12 16.41
CA VAL A 359 5.46 -23.69 17.01
C VAL A 359 6.56 -23.75 15.97
N TYR A 360 7.12 -22.61 15.59
CA TYR A 360 8.35 -22.53 14.81
C TYR A 360 9.56 -22.74 15.72
N THR A 361 10.46 -23.65 15.33
CA THR A 361 11.80 -23.80 15.92
C THR A 361 12.86 -23.49 14.87
N PRO A 362 13.91 -22.71 15.20
CA PRO A 362 14.89 -22.26 14.21
C PRO A 362 15.75 -23.43 13.69
N PRO A 363 16.45 -23.26 12.56
CA PRO A 363 17.35 -24.28 12.02
C PRO A 363 18.36 -24.77 13.08
N GLY A 364 18.58 -26.09 13.15
CA GLY A 364 19.50 -26.73 14.11
C GLY A 364 19.00 -26.81 15.56
N TYR A 365 17.71 -26.57 15.80
CA TYR A 365 17.13 -26.57 17.15
C TYR A 365 17.32 -27.91 17.89
N ASP A 366 17.07 -29.05 17.24
CA ASP A 366 17.13 -30.36 17.91
C ASP A 366 18.56 -30.87 18.15
N ASP A 367 19.53 -30.38 17.37
CA ASP A 367 20.95 -30.74 17.50
C ASP A 367 21.68 -29.90 18.57
N SER A 368 20.97 -28.93 19.17
CA SER A 368 21.53 -27.96 20.10
C SER A 368 20.95 -28.09 21.50
N LYS A 369 21.78 -27.78 22.51
CA LYS A 369 21.31 -27.57 23.90
C LYS A 369 21.05 -26.09 24.22
N GLN A 370 21.16 -25.21 23.23
CA GLN A 370 20.94 -23.78 23.38
C GLN A 370 19.51 -23.49 23.83
N LYS A 371 19.35 -22.48 24.70
CA LYS A 371 18.05 -21.92 25.03
C LYS A 371 17.78 -20.72 24.13
N TYR A 372 16.57 -20.65 23.58
CA TYR A 372 16.17 -19.64 22.61
C TYR A 372 15.18 -18.65 23.24
N PRO A 373 15.22 -17.36 22.85
CA PRO A 373 14.12 -16.44 23.13
C PRO A 373 12.84 -16.92 22.43
N VAL A 374 11.68 -16.53 22.97
CA VAL A 374 10.36 -16.94 22.46
C VAL A 374 9.55 -15.71 22.08
N LEU A 375 9.05 -15.68 20.85
CA LEU A 375 8.05 -14.74 20.36
C LEU A 375 6.67 -15.41 20.38
N TYR A 376 5.67 -14.77 20.97
CA TYR A 376 4.26 -15.17 20.84
C TYR A 376 3.59 -14.29 19.81
N LEU A 377 3.11 -14.87 18.71
CA LEU A 377 2.64 -14.15 17.54
C LEU A 377 1.18 -14.48 17.25
N GLN A 378 0.29 -13.49 17.41
CA GLN A 378 -1.17 -13.68 17.29
C GLN A 378 -1.71 -13.24 15.93
N HIS A 379 -2.71 -13.96 15.45
CA HIS A 379 -3.45 -13.67 14.22
C HIS A 379 -4.51 -12.56 14.41
N GLY A 380 -5.13 -12.13 13.31
CA GLY A 380 -6.21 -11.13 13.30
C GLY A 380 -7.61 -11.71 13.49
N GLY A 381 -8.64 -10.85 13.45
CA GLY A 381 -10.03 -11.30 13.53
C GLY A 381 -10.44 -12.14 12.31
N GLY A 382 -11.04 -13.31 12.56
CA GLY A 382 -11.51 -14.25 11.54
C GLY A 382 -10.45 -15.28 11.12
N GLU A 383 -9.30 -15.31 11.78
CA GLU A 383 -8.20 -16.22 11.48
C GLU A 383 -8.00 -17.23 12.62
N ASP A 384 -6.97 -18.08 12.50
CA ASP A 384 -6.58 -19.05 13.52
C ASP A 384 -5.05 -19.21 13.60
N GLU A 385 -4.58 -20.17 14.40
CA GLU A 385 -3.15 -20.44 14.65
C GLU A 385 -2.34 -20.80 13.40
N THR A 386 -2.99 -21.09 12.27
CA THR A 386 -2.32 -21.45 11.02
C THR A 386 -1.94 -20.23 10.17
N GLY A 387 -2.56 -19.07 10.43
CA GLY A 387 -2.51 -17.92 9.53
C GLY A 387 -1.10 -17.38 9.26
N TRP A 388 -0.30 -17.25 10.32
CA TRP A 388 1.08 -16.75 10.21
C TRP A 388 2.00 -17.68 9.43
N VAL A 389 1.75 -18.99 9.45
CA VAL A 389 2.54 -19.98 8.72
C VAL A 389 2.10 -20.06 7.25
N LYS A 390 0.79 -20.18 7.01
CA LYS A 390 0.25 -20.41 5.67
C LYS A 390 0.30 -19.15 4.81
N GLN A 391 -0.57 -18.18 5.07
CA GLN A 391 -0.66 -16.94 4.29
C GLN A 391 0.33 -15.86 4.76
N GLY A 392 0.88 -15.99 5.97
CA GLY A 392 1.90 -15.07 6.50
C GLY A 392 3.34 -15.45 6.15
N HIS A 393 3.59 -16.68 5.67
CA HIS A 393 4.91 -17.19 5.31
C HIS A 393 6.01 -16.99 6.37
N MET A 394 5.63 -16.93 7.65
CA MET A 394 6.52 -16.47 8.73
C MET A 394 7.78 -17.33 8.90
N ASN A 395 7.69 -18.62 8.61
CA ASN A 395 8.81 -19.54 8.74
C ASN A 395 9.91 -19.20 7.73
N PHE A 396 9.56 -18.94 6.47
CA PHE A 396 10.53 -18.55 5.44
C PHE A 396 11.12 -17.17 5.71
N ILE A 397 10.30 -16.22 6.22
CA ILE A 397 10.79 -14.91 6.63
C ILE A 397 11.86 -15.08 7.72
N LEU A 398 11.61 -15.89 8.75
CA LEU A 398 12.57 -16.11 9.82
C LEU A 398 13.80 -16.90 9.37
N ASP A 399 13.63 -17.93 8.55
CA ASP A 399 14.76 -18.69 7.99
C ASP A 399 15.72 -17.77 7.23
N ASN A 400 15.16 -16.91 6.36
CA ASN A 400 15.92 -15.93 5.60
C ASN A 400 16.63 -14.92 6.52
N LEU A 401 15.92 -14.34 7.48
CA LEU A 401 16.49 -13.37 8.42
C LEU A 401 17.56 -13.98 9.33
N ILE A 402 17.39 -15.22 9.77
CA ILE A 402 18.36 -15.94 10.61
C ILE A 402 19.61 -16.27 9.79
N ALA A 403 19.45 -16.78 8.56
CA ALA A 403 20.57 -17.07 7.65
C ALA A 403 21.37 -15.80 7.34
N GLU A 404 20.68 -14.67 7.14
CA GLU A 404 21.29 -13.35 6.93
C GLU A 404 21.82 -12.68 8.22
N LYS A 405 21.65 -13.31 9.38
CA LYS A 405 22.03 -12.78 10.71
C LYS A 405 21.36 -11.44 11.06
N LYS A 406 20.19 -11.17 10.48
CA LYS A 406 19.34 -10.01 10.77
C LYS A 406 18.34 -10.27 11.90
N ALA A 407 18.07 -11.55 12.20
CA ALA A 407 17.31 -11.97 13.37
C ALA A 407 18.12 -12.96 14.21
N VAL A 408 17.98 -12.89 15.53
CA VAL A 408 18.50 -13.94 16.41
C VAL A 408 17.65 -15.21 16.22
N PRO A 409 18.25 -16.41 16.25
CA PRO A 409 17.48 -17.65 16.31
C PRO A 409 16.51 -17.61 17.49
N MET A 410 15.22 -17.86 17.22
CA MET A 410 14.16 -17.77 18.22
C MET A 410 13.08 -18.82 17.96
N VAL A 411 12.36 -19.20 19.02
CA VAL A 411 11.14 -20.00 18.91
C VAL A 411 9.97 -19.04 18.70
N VAL A 412 9.03 -19.38 17.81
CA VAL A 412 7.78 -18.61 17.67
C VAL A 412 6.58 -19.49 17.94
N VAL A 413 5.70 -19.03 18.82
CA VAL A 413 4.47 -19.73 19.20
C VAL A 413 3.28 -18.96 18.64
N MET A 414 2.45 -19.66 17.87
CA MET A 414 1.25 -19.15 17.22
C MET A 414 0.04 -19.92 17.75
N GLU A 415 -0.92 -19.19 18.33
CA GLU A 415 -2.08 -19.73 19.04
C GLU A 415 -3.37 -19.14 18.45
N LYS A 416 -4.49 -19.83 18.63
CA LYS A 416 -5.80 -19.32 18.25
C LYS A 416 -6.32 -18.31 19.27
N GLY A 417 -6.18 -17.01 19.05
CA GLY A 417 -6.55 -15.97 20.03
C GLY A 417 -8.00 -15.97 20.57
N TYR A 418 -8.89 -16.78 20.00
CA TYR A 418 -10.24 -17.03 20.52
C TYR A 418 -10.22 -18.00 21.73
N ALA A 419 -10.51 -17.47 22.92
CA ALA A 419 -10.59 -18.24 24.15
C ALA A 419 -11.90 -17.97 24.91
N SER A 420 -12.76 -18.99 24.99
CA SER A 420 -13.97 -19.00 25.83
C SER A 420 -14.13 -20.37 26.48
N LYS A 421 -14.86 -20.45 27.60
CA LYS A 421 -15.25 -21.76 28.16
C LYS A 421 -16.35 -22.38 27.31
N ALA A 422 -16.44 -23.71 27.33
CA ALA A 422 -17.54 -24.41 26.68
C ALA A 422 -18.90 -23.89 27.16
N GLY A 423 -19.76 -23.47 26.23
CA GLY A 423 -21.10 -22.92 26.53
C GLY A 423 -21.13 -21.41 26.84
N GLU A 424 -19.98 -20.73 26.96
CA GLU A 424 -19.94 -19.28 27.14
C GLU A 424 -19.85 -18.56 25.78
N GLN A 425 -20.74 -17.59 25.55
CA GLN A 425 -20.58 -16.62 24.47
C GLN A 425 -19.33 -15.78 24.75
N PRO A 426 -18.44 -15.55 23.78
CA PRO A 426 -17.32 -14.63 23.95
C PRO A 426 -17.86 -13.26 24.36
N SER A 427 -17.38 -12.72 25.49
CA SER A 427 -17.74 -11.36 25.86
C SER A 427 -17.24 -10.40 24.77
N ALA A 428 -18.14 -9.57 24.25
CA ALA A 428 -17.73 -8.52 23.33
C ALA A 428 -16.66 -7.66 24.03
N PRO A 429 -15.56 -7.26 23.34
CA PRO A 429 -14.62 -6.31 23.91
C PRO A 429 -15.39 -5.07 24.38
N GLY A 430 -15.08 -4.61 25.60
CA GLY A 430 -15.79 -3.51 26.26
C GLY A 430 -16.01 -2.31 25.34
N ARG A 431 -17.13 -1.60 25.53
CA ARG A 431 -17.64 -0.48 24.72
C ARG A 431 -16.50 0.43 24.21
N GLY A 432 -16.00 0.13 23.01
CA GLY A 432 -14.85 0.81 22.41
C GLY A 432 -14.49 0.26 21.03
N PHE A 433 -14.73 -1.03 20.78
CA PHE A 433 -14.60 -1.62 19.45
C PHE A 433 -15.86 -1.40 18.60
N ARG A 434 -15.84 -0.39 17.72
CA ARG A 434 -16.74 -0.34 16.55
C ARG A 434 -16.16 -1.22 15.43
N GLY A 435 -16.16 -2.53 15.64
CA GLY A 435 -16.01 -3.51 14.57
C GLY A 435 -17.32 -3.61 13.80
N GLY A 436 -17.27 -3.50 12.46
CA GLY A 436 -18.44 -3.55 11.59
C GLY A 436 -19.28 -4.80 11.87
N ARG A 437 -20.60 -4.63 11.93
CA ARG A 437 -21.55 -5.73 12.07
C ARG A 437 -21.30 -6.74 10.95
N SER A 438 -20.71 -7.89 11.30
CA SER A 438 -20.90 -9.12 10.55
C SER A 438 -22.39 -9.44 10.66
N ARG A 439 -23.15 -9.14 9.59
CA ARG A 439 -24.45 -9.79 9.40
C ARG A 439 -24.13 -11.22 9.01
N THR A 440 -24.39 -12.14 9.92
CA THR A 440 -24.61 -13.54 9.58
C THR A 440 -25.71 -13.59 8.52
N TRP A 441 -25.47 -14.38 7.47
CA TRP A 441 -26.45 -14.68 6.43
C TRP A 441 -27.67 -15.40 7.00
#